data_AF-A0A4Y1QY48-F1
#
_entry.id   AF-A0A4Y1QY48-F1
#
_cell.length_a   1.000
_cell.length_b   1.000
_cell.length_c   1.000
_cell.angle_alpha   90.00
_cell.angle_beta   90.00
_cell.angle_gamma   90.00
#
_symmetry.space_group_name_H-M   'P 1'
#
loop_
_entity.id
_entity.type
_entity.pdbx_description
1 polymer ?
#
loop_
_entity_poly.entity_id
_entity_poly.type
_entity_poly.pdbx_seq_one_letter_code
_entity_poly.pdbx_strand_id
1 'polypeptide(L)'
;MPTQILNFTKCALLKHVTVNTGTAGTANLSVHQQVVLVQEESKNVCLLECLQKTAPPILIYCVDGAGVLYFLLIKGVEAVGIHAGMDQKESVYAISSFKAWKKMY
;
A
#
# COMPACT_ATOMS: atom_id res chain seq x y z
N MET A 1 16.37 -18.20 -13.73
CA MET A 1 16.78 -18.95 -12.53
C MET A 1 18.30 -18.88 -12.41
N PRO A 2 18.86 -18.50 -11.25
CA PRO A 2 20.32 -18.41 -11.06
C PRO A 2 21.04 -19.74 -11.32
N THR A 3 22.27 -19.67 -11.82
CA THR A 3 23.04 -20.82 -12.32
C THR A 3 23.31 -21.88 -11.26
N GLN A 4 23.54 -21.47 -10.02
CA GLN A 4 23.78 -22.39 -8.90
C GLN A 4 22.55 -23.25 -8.58
N ILE A 5 21.35 -22.63 -8.59
CA ILE A 5 20.09 -23.35 -8.35
C ILE A 5 19.81 -24.31 -9.51
N LEU A 6 20.13 -23.92 -10.74
CA LEU A 6 20.01 -24.76 -11.94
C LEU A 6 20.93 -25.99 -11.87
N ASN A 7 22.17 -25.80 -11.44
CA ASN A 7 23.12 -26.90 -11.32
C ASN A 7 22.69 -27.87 -10.20
N PHE A 8 22.16 -27.35 -9.09
CA PHE A 8 21.58 -28.18 -8.04
C PHE A 8 20.40 -29.01 -8.53
N THR A 9 19.47 -28.42 -9.30
CA THR A 9 18.30 -29.14 -9.84
C THR A 9 18.67 -30.26 -10.79
N LYS A 10 19.73 -30.08 -11.60
CA LYS A 10 20.25 -31.12 -12.51
C LYS A 10 20.81 -32.33 -11.78
N CYS A 11 21.42 -32.13 -10.62
CA CYS A 11 22.01 -33.21 -9.83
C CYS A 11 21.01 -33.86 -8.86
N ALA A 12 20.06 -33.09 -8.34
CA ALA A 12 19.17 -33.53 -7.26
C ALA A 12 17.83 -34.12 -7.74
N LEU A 13 17.36 -33.79 -8.96
CA LEU A 13 16.04 -34.20 -9.43
C LEU A 13 16.10 -35.15 -10.63
N LEU A 14 15.44 -36.30 -10.52
CA LEU A 14 15.22 -37.25 -11.62
C LEU A 14 13.90 -36.96 -12.34
N LYS A 15 13.96 -36.74 -13.66
CA LYS A 15 12.79 -36.53 -14.56
C LYS A 15 11.78 -35.47 -14.05
N HIS A 16 12.27 -34.33 -13.61
CA HIS A 16 11.41 -33.23 -13.15
C HIS A 16 10.68 -32.53 -14.31
N VAL A 17 9.56 -31.90 -13.99
CA VAL A 17 8.80 -31.01 -14.89
C VAL A 17 8.93 -29.58 -14.38
N THR A 18 9.23 -28.64 -15.29
CA THR A 18 9.23 -27.21 -14.96
C THR A 18 7.82 -26.65 -15.17
N VAL A 19 7.21 -26.16 -14.10
CA VAL A 19 5.95 -25.41 -14.17
C VAL A 19 6.29 -23.93 -13.94
N ASN A 20 6.18 -23.13 -15.00
CA ASN A 20 6.30 -21.68 -14.89
C ASN A 20 4.92 -21.09 -14.59
N THR A 21 4.76 -20.49 -13.43
CA THR A 21 3.64 -19.57 -13.18
C THR A 21 4.05 -18.17 -13.64
N GLY A 22 3.09 -17.36 -14.09
CA GLY A 22 3.36 -15.94 -14.33
C GLY A 22 3.89 -15.28 -13.06
N THR A 23 4.83 -14.34 -13.21
CA THR A 23 5.38 -13.65 -12.04
C THR A 23 4.33 -12.66 -11.51
N ALA A 24 3.62 -13.05 -10.45
CA ALA A 24 2.94 -12.07 -9.60
C ALA A 24 4.05 -11.26 -8.90
N GLY A 25 4.44 -10.12 -9.49
CA GLY A 25 5.57 -9.35 -8.98
C GLY A 25 5.84 -8.02 -9.67
N THR A 26 5.39 -7.82 -10.91
CA THR A 26 5.52 -6.52 -11.60
C THR A 26 4.27 -5.67 -11.41
N ALA A 27 3.94 -5.36 -10.15
CA ALA A 27 2.81 -4.47 -9.83
C ALA A 27 2.96 -3.11 -10.53
N ASN A 28 4.19 -2.62 -10.66
CA ASN A 28 4.48 -1.37 -11.36
C ASN A 28 4.03 -1.34 -12.83
N LEU A 29 4.08 -2.45 -13.55
CA LEU A 29 3.67 -2.53 -14.96
C LEU A 29 2.15 -2.58 -15.14
N SER A 30 1.42 -2.93 -14.08
CA SER A 30 -0.05 -3.09 -14.10
C SER A 30 -0.78 -2.03 -13.28
N VAL A 31 -0.05 -1.01 -12.80
CA VAL A 31 -0.59 0.09 -12.00
C VAL A 31 -0.29 1.40 -12.70
N HIS A 32 -1.30 2.25 -12.85
CA HIS A 32 -1.10 3.61 -13.34
C HIS A 32 -0.37 4.44 -12.27
N GLN A 33 0.76 5.04 -12.63
CA GLN A 33 1.61 5.80 -11.71
C GLN A 33 1.68 7.26 -12.17
N GLN A 34 1.44 8.17 -11.23
CA GLN A 34 1.58 9.60 -11.45
C GLN A 34 2.49 10.20 -10.38
N VAL A 35 3.46 11.00 -10.81
CA VAL A 35 4.40 11.70 -9.93
C VAL A 35 4.16 13.20 -10.06
N VAL A 36 4.05 13.88 -8.92
CA VAL A 36 3.89 15.33 -8.86
C VAL A 36 5.01 15.89 -7.99
N LEU A 37 5.80 16.80 -8.55
CA LEU A 37 6.81 17.53 -7.80
C LEU A 37 6.13 18.70 -7.08
N VAL A 38 6.26 18.75 -5.75
CA VAL A 38 5.67 19.78 -4.90
C VAL A 38 6.66 20.21 -3.83
N GLN A 39 6.54 21.46 -3.38
CA GLN A 39 7.22 21.93 -2.17
C GLN A 39 6.65 21.21 -0.94
N GLU A 40 7.48 21.01 0.08
CA GLU A 40 7.12 20.24 1.28
C GLU A 40 5.83 20.78 1.94
N GLU A 41 5.76 22.09 2.13
CA GLU A 41 4.62 22.81 2.70
C GLU A 41 3.31 22.70 1.90
N SER A 42 3.42 22.36 0.61
CA SER A 42 2.27 22.23 -0.29
C SER A 42 1.75 20.79 -0.40
N LYS A 43 2.42 19.79 0.21
CA LYS A 43 2.05 18.38 0.10
C LYS A 43 0.63 18.10 0.60
N ASN A 44 0.22 18.70 1.71
CA ASN A 44 -1.12 18.50 2.29
C ASN A 44 -2.23 19.06 1.38
N VAL A 45 -1.99 20.19 0.72
CA VAL A 45 -2.94 20.77 -0.24
C VAL A 45 -3.02 19.87 -1.48
N CYS A 46 -1.87 19.46 -2.02
CA CYS A 46 -1.80 18.51 -3.14
C CYS A 46 -2.50 17.17 -2.81
N LEU A 47 -2.40 16.69 -1.58
CA LEU A 47 -3.06 15.46 -1.15
C LEU A 47 -4.58 15.57 -1.28
N LEU A 48 -5.18 16.68 -0.85
CA LEU A 48 -6.64 16.89 -0.98
C LEU A 48 -7.09 16.91 -2.44
N GLU A 49 -6.32 17.51 -3.34
CA GLU A 49 -6.60 17.46 -4.78
C GLU A 49 -6.47 16.04 -5.34
N CYS A 50 -5.49 15.27 -4.87
CA CYS A 50 -5.32 13.87 -5.26
C CYS A 50 -6.49 12.99 -4.81
N LEU A 51 -7.08 13.26 -3.64
CA LEU A 51 -8.27 12.55 -3.15
C LEU A 51 -9.50 12.76 -4.05
N GLN A 52 -9.57 13.86 -4.80
CA GLN A 52 -10.67 14.09 -5.75
C GLN A 52 -10.53 13.28 -7.04
N LYS A 53 -9.33 12.74 -7.32
CA LYS A 53 -9.04 11.99 -8.56
C LYS A 53 -9.32 10.49 -8.43
N THR A 54 -9.45 9.99 -7.21
CA THR A 54 -9.60 8.55 -6.92
C THR A 54 -10.79 8.33 -6.00
N ALA A 55 -11.65 7.36 -6.29
CA ALA A 55 -12.76 7.02 -5.41
C ALA A 55 -12.27 6.23 -4.17
N PRO A 56 -12.92 6.36 -3.00
CA PRO A 56 -12.64 5.51 -1.84
C PRO A 56 -12.89 4.02 -2.15
N PRO A 57 -12.12 3.10 -1.54
CA PRO A 57 -11.20 3.30 -0.42
C PRO A 57 -9.77 3.54 -0.93
N ILE A 58 -9.06 4.47 -0.29
CA ILE A 58 -7.71 4.90 -0.69
C ILE A 58 -6.72 4.55 0.41
N LEU A 59 -5.55 4.05 0.04
CA LEU A 59 -4.41 3.89 0.94
C LEU A 59 -3.42 5.04 0.74
N ILE A 60 -3.04 5.69 1.84
CA ILE A 60 -2.04 6.75 1.87
C ILE A 60 -0.85 6.25 2.66
N TYR A 61 0.32 6.21 2.02
CA TYR A 61 1.58 5.96 2.70
C TYR A 61 2.27 7.30 2.97
N CYS A 62 2.69 7.52 4.22
CA CYS A 62 3.40 8.73 4.61
C CYS A 62 4.36 8.44 5.77
N VAL A 63 5.36 9.32 5.94
CA VAL A 63 6.33 9.23 7.03
C VAL A 63 5.69 9.64 8.37
N ASP A 64 4.98 10.77 8.39
CA ASP A 64 4.22 11.23 9.55
C ASP A 64 2.75 10.77 9.47
N GLY A 65 2.52 9.51 9.84
CA GLY A 65 1.18 8.90 9.83
C GLY A 65 0.17 9.61 10.73
N ALA A 66 0.61 10.05 11.92
CA ALA A 66 -0.27 10.70 12.89
C ALA A 66 -0.68 12.11 12.43
N GLY A 67 0.26 12.91 11.94
CA GLY A 67 -0.01 14.26 11.44
C GLY A 67 -0.94 14.26 10.22
N VAL A 68 -0.71 13.36 9.26
CA VAL A 68 -1.56 13.23 8.06
C VAL A 68 -2.97 12.76 8.43
N LEU A 69 -3.09 11.75 9.32
CA LEU A 69 -4.40 11.29 9.79
C LEU A 69 -5.19 12.42 10.44
N TYR A 70 -4.56 13.18 11.35
CA TYR A 70 -5.19 14.30 12.03
C TYR A 70 -5.62 15.41 11.05
N PHE A 71 -4.76 15.74 10.08
CA PHE A 71 -5.08 16.70 9.03
C PHE A 71 -6.32 16.29 8.21
N LEU A 72 -6.40 15.03 7.80
CA LEU A 72 -7.53 14.50 7.03
C LEU A 72 -8.84 14.57 7.82
N LEU A 73 -8.80 14.20 9.10
CA LEU A 73 -9.97 14.28 9.99
C LEU A 73 -10.45 15.73 10.16
N ILE A 74 -9.54 16.71 10.35
CA ILE A 74 -9.90 18.14 10.39
C ILE A 74 -10.56 18.59 9.09
N LYS A 75 -10.10 18.07 7.94
CA LYS A 75 -10.66 18.39 6.62
C LYS A 75 -11.94 17.63 6.31
N GLY A 76 -12.49 16.88 7.27
CA GLY A 76 -13.75 16.15 7.13
C GLY A 76 -13.63 14.88 6.28
N VAL A 77 -12.41 14.37 6.09
CA VAL A 77 -12.17 13.10 5.41
C VAL A 77 -12.23 11.98 6.45
N GLU A 78 -13.14 11.02 6.26
CA GLU A 78 -13.18 9.81 7.06
C GLU A 78 -11.93 8.96 6.81
N ALA A 79 -11.07 8.87 7.82
CA ALA A 79 -9.78 8.20 7.70
C ALA A 79 -9.45 7.38 8.96
N VAL A 80 -8.77 6.26 8.73
CA VAL A 80 -8.11 5.45 9.76
C VAL A 80 -6.64 5.37 9.40
N GLY A 81 -5.77 5.31 10.42
CA GLY A 81 -4.33 5.20 10.23
C GLY A 81 -3.74 4.06 11.03
N ILE A 82 -2.56 3.64 10.64
CA ILE A 82 -1.69 2.75 11.42
C ILE A 82 -0.33 3.43 11.48
N HIS A 83 0.19 3.64 12.68
CA HIS A 83 1.50 4.23 12.89
C HIS A 83 2.26 3.51 14.01
N ALA A 84 3.56 3.76 14.11
CA ALA A 84 4.38 3.21 15.19
C ALA A 84 3.84 3.69 16.55
N GLY A 85 3.78 2.79 17.54
CA GLY A 85 3.29 3.08 18.88
C GLY A 85 1.77 2.97 19.08
N MET A 86 1.01 2.63 18.04
CA MET A 86 -0.42 2.36 18.12
C MET A 86 -0.69 0.98 18.75
N ASP A 87 -1.77 0.85 19.53
CA ASP A 87 -2.09 -0.44 20.16
C ASP A 87 -2.55 -1.49 19.13
N GLN A 88 -2.34 -2.77 19.45
CA GLN A 88 -2.74 -3.87 18.58
C GLN A 88 -4.25 -3.86 18.31
N LYS A 89 -5.07 -3.54 19.32
CA LYS A 89 -6.53 -3.48 19.16
C LYS A 89 -6.94 -2.37 18.21
N GLU A 90 -6.33 -1.20 18.34
CA GLU A 90 -6.61 -0.06 17.47
C GLU A 90 -6.19 -0.38 16.02
N SER A 91 -5.03 -1.00 15.83
CA SER A 91 -4.53 -1.39 14.50
C SER A 91 -5.48 -2.37 13.81
N VAL A 92 -5.98 -3.37 14.55
CA VAL A 92 -6.97 -4.32 14.03
C VAL A 92 -8.30 -3.63 13.73
N TYR A 93 -8.71 -2.68 14.56
CA TYR A 93 -9.91 -1.87 14.32
C TYR A 93 -9.79 -1.03 13.05
N ALA A 94 -8.65 -0.36 12.83
CA ALA A 94 -8.39 0.42 11.63
C ALA A 94 -8.49 -0.44 10.36
N ILE A 95 -7.82 -1.60 10.35
CA ILE A 95 -7.84 -2.53 9.21
C ILE A 95 -9.25 -3.05 8.94
N SER A 96 -9.97 -3.47 9.97
CA SER A 96 -11.32 -4.01 9.82
C SER A 96 -12.32 -2.95 9.35
N SER A 97 -12.22 -1.72 9.88
CA SER A 97 -13.06 -0.59 9.46
C SER A 97 -12.81 -0.21 8.01
N PHE A 98 -11.54 -0.13 7.59
CA PHE A 98 -11.17 0.13 6.19
C PHE A 98 -11.74 -0.94 5.25
N LYS A 99 -11.56 -2.23 5.59
CA LYS A 99 -12.09 -3.35 4.77
C LYS A 99 -13.61 -3.37 4.70
N ALA A 100 -14.29 -2.98 5.77
CA ALA A 100 -15.74 -2.96 5.85
C ALA A 100 -16.39 -1.72 5.21
N TRP A 101 -15.59 -0.76 4.73
CA TRP A 101 -16.08 0.55 4.26
C TRP A 101 -16.98 1.22 5.29
N LYS A 102 -16.67 0.99 6.57
CA LYS A 102 -17.52 1.47 7.66
C LYS A 102 -17.30 2.98 7.79
N LYS A 103 -18.35 3.74 7.45
CA LYS A 103 -18.35 5.18 7.70
C LYS A 103 -18.30 5.40 9.22
N MET A 104 -17.42 6.28 9.68
CA MET A 104 -17.39 6.67 11.09
C MET A 104 -18.53 7.65 11.35
N TYR A 105 -19.69 7.12 11.77
CA TYR A 105 -20.77 7.87 12.40
C TYR A 105 -21.05 7.31 13.79
#